data_AF-A0A6I3D8T4-F1
#
_entry.id   AF-A0A6I3D8T4-F1
#
_cell.length_a   1.000
_cell.length_b   1.000
_cell.length_c   1.000
_cell.angle_alpha   90.00
_cell.angle_beta   90.00
_cell.angle_gamma   90.00
#
_symmetry.space_group_name_H-M   'P 1'
#
loop_
_entity.id
_entity.type
_entity.pdbx_description
1 polymer ?
#
loop_
_entity_poly.entity_id
_entity_poly.type
_entity_poly.pdbx_seq_one_letter_code
_entity_poly.pdbx_strand_id
1 'polypeptide(L)'
;MRIIPLGGIGEIGRNMTVFEINGKILIVDCGVLFPEEHQPGVDVILPDFGYLKNRLSDIIGIFLTHGHEDHIGGVPYLLRMRADIPIIGSSLTLAFIEAKLKEHRLPAYTHTVREGDV
;
A
#
# COMPACT_ATOMS: atom_id res chain seq x y z
N MET A 1 1.75 -20.85 -3.64
CA MET A 1 2.00 -19.42 -3.36
C MET A 1 2.04 -18.69 -4.69
N ARG A 2 1.36 -17.55 -4.81
CA ARG A 2 1.44 -16.66 -5.97
C ARG A 2 2.05 -15.32 -5.55
N ILE A 3 2.87 -14.74 -6.41
CA ILE A 3 3.49 -13.42 -6.23
C ILE A 3 3.09 -12.60 -7.45
N ILE A 4 2.45 -11.47 -7.23
CA ILE A 4 1.82 -10.68 -8.29
C ILE A 4 2.23 -9.23 -8.09
N PRO A 5 3.23 -8.72 -8.83
CA PRO A 5 3.55 -7.30 -8.81
C PRO A 5 2.43 -6.53 -9.50
N LEU A 6 1.82 -5.56 -8.79
CA LEU A 6 0.82 -4.64 -9.32
C LEU A 6 1.40 -3.25 -9.65
N GLY A 7 2.65 -2.99 -9.25
CA GLY A 7 3.42 -1.80 -9.61
C GLY A 7 4.87 -1.91 -9.14
N GLY A 8 5.75 -1.07 -9.68
CA GLY A 8 7.19 -1.04 -9.37
C GLY A 8 8.07 -1.95 -10.23
N ILE A 9 7.50 -2.63 -11.23
CA ILE A 9 8.26 -3.45 -12.19
C ILE A 9 8.20 -2.81 -13.58
N GLY A 10 9.37 -2.50 -14.15
CA GLY A 10 9.48 -1.82 -15.44
C GLY A 10 9.42 -0.29 -15.36
N GLU A 11 9.28 0.26 -14.15
CA GLU A 11 9.28 1.69 -13.84
C GLU A 11 9.74 1.93 -12.39
N ILE A 12 10.03 3.19 -12.05
CA ILE A 12 10.37 3.60 -10.68
C ILE A 12 9.18 4.33 -10.08
N GLY A 13 8.45 3.67 -9.18
CA GLY A 13 7.26 4.25 -8.54
C GLY A 13 6.16 3.23 -8.30
N ARG A 14 5.13 3.64 -7.56
CA ARG A 14 3.90 2.87 -7.29
C ARG A 14 4.14 1.42 -6.87
N ASN A 15 5.16 1.18 -6.04
CA ASN A 15 5.51 -0.17 -5.62
C ASN A 15 4.33 -0.82 -4.90
N MET A 16 3.96 -2.01 -5.37
CA MET A 16 2.91 -2.82 -4.77
C MET A 16 3.07 -4.26 -5.21
N THR A 17 3.29 -5.16 -4.25
CA THR A 17 3.38 -6.60 -4.53
C THR A 17 2.35 -7.36 -3.70
N VAL A 18 1.58 -8.22 -4.37
CA VAL A 18 0.61 -9.11 -3.72
C VAL A 18 1.22 -10.49 -3.54
N PHE A 19 1.13 -11.00 -2.31
CA PHE A 19 1.41 -12.38 -1.96
C PHE A 19 0.10 -13.10 -1.66
N GLU A 20 -0.16 -14.19 -2.37
CA GLU A 20 -1.36 -15.01 -2.17
C GLU A 20 -1.00 -16.44 -1.77
N ILE A 21 -1.57 -16.88 -0.63
CA ILE A 21 -1.44 -18.23 -0.10
C ILE A 21 -2.79 -18.67 0.46
N ASN A 22 -3.29 -19.84 0.04
CA ASN A 22 -4.54 -20.43 0.54
C ASN A 22 -5.75 -19.47 0.49
N GLY A 23 -5.85 -18.68 -0.58
CA GLY A 23 -6.92 -17.70 -0.77
C GLY A 23 -6.81 -16.43 0.08
N LYS A 24 -5.76 -16.28 0.90
CA LYS A 24 -5.46 -15.06 1.66
C LYS A 24 -4.43 -14.22 0.95
N ILE A 25 -4.56 -12.90 1.10
CA ILE A 25 -3.74 -11.90 0.43
C ILE A 25 -2.99 -11.05 1.46
N LEU A 26 -1.66 -11.03 1.36
CA LEU A 26 -0.81 -10.03 1.99
C LEU A 26 -0.32 -9.07 0.92
N ILE A 27 -0.40 -7.77 1.20
CA ILE A 27 0.14 -6.73 0.33
C ILE A 27 1.46 -6.26 0.94
N VAL A 28 2.50 -6.12 0.11
CA VAL A 28 3.75 -5.46 0.48
C VAL A 28 3.86 -4.17 -0.33
N ASP A 29 3.86 -3.06 0.41
CA ASP A 29 3.81 -1.69 -0.08
C ASP A 29 2.57 -1.36 -0.94
N CYS A 30 2.24 -0.07 -1.00
CA CYS A 30 1.23 0.50 -1.88
C CYS A 30 1.57 1.96 -2.12
N GLY A 31 2.41 2.20 -3.12
CA GLY A 31 2.95 3.52 -3.43
C GLY A 31 2.17 4.34 -4.45
N VAL A 32 2.70 5.52 -4.76
CA VAL A 32 2.34 6.32 -5.95
C VAL A 32 3.51 6.41 -6.92
N LEU A 33 3.19 6.64 -8.20
CA LEU A 33 4.14 7.11 -9.20
C LEU A 33 3.82 8.57 -9.48
N PHE A 34 4.85 9.41 -9.58
CA PHE A 34 4.68 10.81 -9.96
C PHE A 34 4.57 10.93 -11.48
N PRO A 35 3.65 11.77 -11.98
CA PRO A 35 3.43 11.95 -13.42
C PRO A 35 4.61 12.69 -14.07
N GLU A 36 4.76 12.48 -15.37
CA GLU A 36 5.73 13.22 -16.20
C GLU A 36 5.14 14.55 -16.70
N GLU A 37 5.99 15.46 -17.18
CA GLU A 37 5.59 16.80 -17.66
C GLU A 37 4.49 16.77 -18.75
N HIS A 38 4.42 15.69 -19.52
CA HIS A 38 3.45 15.53 -20.60
C HIS A 38 2.08 14.99 -20.13
N GLN A 39 1.87 14.84 -18.82
CA GLN A 39 0.64 14.32 -18.20
C GLN A 39 -0.07 15.38 -17.34
N PRO A 40 -0.49 16.53 -17.91
CA PRO A 40 -1.11 17.61 -17.15
C PRO A 40 -2.46 17.19 -16.55
N GLY A 41 -2.74 17.66 -15.33
CA GLY A 41 -3.98 17.38 -14.60
C GLY A 41 -4.00 16.05 -13.84
N VAL A 42 -2.92 15.27 -13.91
CA VAL A 42 -2.67 14.12 -13.04
C VAL A 42 -1.74 14.58 -11.91
N ASP A 43 -2.10 14.30 -10.65
CA ASP A 43 -1.25 14.62 -9.49
C ASP A 43 -0.41 13.40 -9.07
N VAL A 44 -1.02 12.22 -9.06
CA VAL A 44 -0.41 10.94 -8.70
C VAL A 44 -1.00 9.80 -9.51
N ILE A 45 -0.19 8.78 -9.79
CA ILE A 45 -0.57 7.55 -10.49
C ILE A 45 -0.53 6.38 -9.49
N LEU A 46 -1.59 5.57 -9.47
CA LEU A 46 -1.75 4.45 -8.55
C LEU A 46 -1.43 3.10 -9.22
N PRO A 47 -1.16 2.04 -8.42
CA PRO A 47 -1.28 0.67 -8.87
C PRO A 47 -2.70 0.34 -9.34
N ASP A 48 -2.85 -0.63 -10.23
CA ASP A 48 -4.18 -1.10 -10.63
C ASP A 48 -4.75 -2.07 -9.56
N PHE A 49 -5.76 -1.60 -8.82
CA PHE A 49 -6.47 -2.41 -7.82
C PHE A 49 -7.49 -3.39 -8.42
N GLY A 50 -7.60 -3.50 -9.75
CA GLY A 50 -8.52 -4.39 -10.43
C GLY A 50 -8.42 -5.85 -9.96
N TYR A 51 -7.19 -6.33 -9.71
CA TYR A 51 -6.95 -7.67 -9.16
C TYR A 51 -7.57 -7.87 -7.75
N LEU A 52 -7.63 -6.81 -6.94
CA LEU A 52 -8.11 -6.85 -5.55
C LEU A 52 -9.59 -6.53 -5.40
N LYS A 53 -10.23 -5.91 -6.41
CA LYS A 53 -11.58 -5.34 -6.31
C LYS A 53 -12.64 -6.30 -5.77
N ASN A 54 -12.61 -7.56 -6.18
CA ASN A 54 -13.57 -8.60 -5.74
C ASN A 54 -13.00 -9.49 -4.61
N ARG A 55 -11.86 -9.11 -4.03
CA ARG A 55 -11.10 -9.91 -3.05
C ARG A 55 -10.65 -9.09 -1.84
N LEU A 56 -11.27 -7.93 -1.59
CA LEU A 56 -10.90 -7.06 -0.47
C LEU A 56 -11.04 -7.76 0.90
N SER A 57 -11.96 -8.71 1.03
CA SER A 57 -12.14 -9.56 2.22
C SER A 57 -11.02 -10.58 2.43
N ASP A 58 -10.27 -10.91 1.38
CA ASP A 58 -9.16 -11.87 1.45
C ASP A 58 -7.87 -11.21 1.95
N ILE A 59 -7.81 -9.86 1.94
CA ILE A 59 -6.66 -9.09 2.40
C ILE A 59 -6.55 -9.19 3.92
N ILE A 60 -5.43 -9.73 4.40
CA ILE A 60 -5.16 -9.89 5.83
C ILE A 60 -4.33 -8.73 6.41
N GLY A 61 -3.67 -7.94 5.56
CA GLY A 61 -2.89 -6.78 5.98
C GLY A 61 -2.06 -6.18 4.84
N ILE A 62 -1.47 -5.03 5.13
CA ILE A 62 -0.48 -4.34 4.30
C ILE A 62 0.80 -4.23 5.12
N PHE A 63 1.90 -4.78 4.62
CA PHE A 63 3.22 -4.59 5.20
C PHE A 63 3.93 -3.45 4.45
N LEU A 64 4.36 -2.43 5.19
CA LEU A 64 5.09 -1.28 4.65
C LEU A 64 6.58 -1.41 4.97
N THR A 65 7.40 -1.49 3.93
CA THR A 65 8.84 -1.68 4.05
C THR A 65 9.53 -0.45 4.63
N HIS A 66 9.17 0.73 4.13
CA HIS A 66 9.65 2.03 4.59
C HIS A 66 8.68 3.15 4.18
N GLY A 67 9.00 4.40 4.55
CA GLY A 67 8.06 5.51 4.49
C GLY A 67 8.11 6.40 3.24
N HIS A 68 8.77 6.01 2.15
CA HIS A 68 8.77 6.82 0.93
C HIS A 68 7.41 6.78 0.21
N GLU A 69 7.06 7.85 -0.49
CA GLU A 69 5.77 8.01 -1.18
C GLU A 69 5.50 6.94 -2.25
N ASP A 70 6.55 6.48 -2.94
CA ASP A 70 6.47 5.39 -3.90
C ASP A 70 6.30 4.01 -3.26
N HIS A 71 6.21 3.94 -1.94
CA HIS A 71 5.87 2.74 -1.16
C HIS A 71 4.62 2.92 -0.28
N ILE A 72 4.26 4.13 0.14
CA ILE A 72 3.11 4.37 1.05
C ILE A 72 1.99 5.25 0.47
N GLY A 73 2.26 6.00 -0.59
CA GLY A 73 1.35 7.05 -1.07
C GLY A 73 0.00 6.55 -1.59
N GLY A 74 -0.06 5.29 -2.01
CA GLY A 74 -1.28 4.63 -2.50
C GLY A 74 -2.16 4.05 -1.39
N VAL A 75 -1.63 3.87 -0.17
CA VAL A 75 -2.35 3.27 0.96
C VAL A 75 -3.69 3.97 1.26
N PRO A 76 -3.81 5.32 1.30
CA PRO A 76 -5.10 5.96 1.55
C PRO A 76 -6.18 5.60 0.52
N TYR A 77 -5.78 5.36 -0.73
CA TYR A 77 -6.71 5.00 -1.81
C TYR A 77 -7.18 3.55 -1.68
N LEU A 78 -6.29 2.64 -1.30
CA LEU A 78 -6.65 1.27 -0.98
C LEU A 78 -7.59 1.20 0.24
N LEU A 79 -7.30 1.96 1.30
CA LEU A 79 -8.12 1.99 2.51
C LEU A 79 -9.50 2.67 2.32
N ARG A 80 -9.68 3.52 1.30
CA ARG A 80 -11.02 3.97 0.89
C ARG A 80 -11.90 2.82 0.39
N MET A 81 -11.30 1.77 -0.17
CA MET A 81 -12.04 0.58 -0.61
C MET A 81 -12.38 -0.34 0.56
N ARG A 82 -11.48 -0.42 1.57
CA ARG A 82 -11.70 -1.16 2.81
C ARG A 82 -10.85 -0.57 3.95
N ALA A 83 -11.50 0.12 4.88
CA ALA A 83 -10.82 0.94 5.88
C ALA A 83 -10.22 0.18 7.06
N ASP A 84 -10.63 -1.08 7.27
CA ASP A 84 -10.24 -1.91 8.42
C ASP A 84 -9.03 -2.82 8.14
N ILE A 85 -8.32 -2.64 7.02
CA ILE A 85 -7.13 -3.44 6.72
C ILE A 85 -5.99 -3.05 7.69
N PRO A 86 -5.40 -4.01 8.42
CA PRO A 86 -4.26 -3.74 9.29
C PRO A 86 -3.01 -3.30 8.51
N ILE A 87 -2.29 -2.33 9.04
CA ILE A 87 -1.04 -1.79 8.48
C ILE A 87 0.12 -2.17 9.40
N ILE A 88 1.11 -2.86 8.87
CA ILE A 88 2.25 -3.39 9.62
C ILE A 88 3.51 -2.68 9.14
N GLY A 89 4.36 -2.20 10.04
CA GLY A 89 5.62 -1.54 9.66
C GLY A 89 6.44 -1.04 10.83
N SER A 90 7.59 -0.42 10.51
CA SER A 90 8.45 0.21 11.52
C SER A 90 7.82 1.45 12.14
N SER A 91 8.27 1.88 13.31
CA SER A 91 7.70 3.06 14.00
C SER A 91 7.74 4.33 13.14
N LEU A 92 8.82 4.58 12.38
CA LEU A 92 8.92 5.77 11.53
C LEU A 92 7.98 5.67 10.31
N THR A 93 7.93 4.49 9.68
CA THR A 93 7.01 4.23 8.57
C THR A 93 5.56 4.44 8.98
N LEU A 94 5.19 3.91 10.16
CA LEU A 94 3.85 4.05 10.71
C LEU A 94 3.52 5.51 11.04
N ALA A 95 4.46 6.27 11.60
CA ALA A 95 4.25 7.70 11.84
C ALA A 95 3.95 8.49 10.55
N PHE A 96 4.64 8.19 9.44
CA PHE A 96 4.38 8.84 8.15
C PHE A 96 3.01 8.45 7.56
N ILE A 97 2.66 7.16 7.58
CA ILE A 97 1.36 6.75 7.04
C ILE A 97 0.20 7.23 7.92
N GLU A 98 0.34 7.26 9.25
CA GLU A 98 -0.69 7.80 10.15
C GLU A 98 -0.95 9.29 9.89
N ALA A 99 0.11 10.08 9.70
CA ALA A 99 -0.01 11.49 9.31
C ALA A 99 -0.77 11.64 7.98
N LYS A 100 -0.41 10.86 6.96
CA LYS A 100 -1.09 10.85 5.66
C LYS A 100 -2.56 10.42 5.77
N LEU A 101 -2.87 9.37 6.53
CA LEU A 101 -4.25 8.91 6.70
C LEU A 101 -5.12 9.94 7.43
N LYS A 102 -4.53 10.70 8.36
CA LYS A 102 -5.21 11.82 9.02
C LYS A 102 -5.62 12.91 8.03
N GLU A 103 -4.79 13.26 7.07
CA GLU A 103 -5.14 14.21 5.99
C GLU A 103 -6.31 13.70 5.14
N HIS A 104 -6.38 12.39 4.93
CA HIS A 104 -7.46 11.72 4.20
C HIS A 104 -8.71 11.41 5.06
N ARG A 105 -8.70 11.74 6.37
CA ARG A 105 -9.76 11.43 7.34
C ARG A 105 -10.10 9.94 7.42
N LEU A 106 -9.08 9.09 7.29
CA LEU A 106 -9.21 7.64 7.41
C LEU A 106 -8.72 7.15 8.76
N PRO A 107 -9.31 6.07 9.32
CA PRO A 107 -8.77 5.41 10.50
C PRO A 107 -7.44 4.74 10.17
N ALA A 108 -6.60 4.58 11.18
CA ALA A 108 -5.34 3.84 11.09
C ALA A 108 -5.38 2.67 12.06
N TYR A 109 -5.26 1.44 11.54
CA TYR A 109 -5.14 0.22 12.32
C TYR A 109 -3.71 -0.29 12.20
N THR A 110 -2.80 0.26 13.01
CA THR A 110 -1.36 0.06 12.86
C THR A 110 -0.80 -0.97 13.84
N HIS A 111 0.14 -1.78 13.38
CA HIS A 111 0.87 -2.76 14.16
C HIS A 111 2.37 -2.52 13.97
N THR A 112 3.01 -1.96 15.01
CA THR A 112 4.44 -1.67 14.99
C THR A 112 5.24 -2.95 15.12
N VAL A 113 6.22 -3.14 14.22
CA VAL A 113 7.19 -4.23 14.27
C VAL A 113 8.62 -3.69 14.25
N ARG A 114 9.55 -4.53 14.70
CA ARG A 114 10.99 -4.31 14.72
C ARG A 114 11.72 -5.49 14.10
N GLU A 115 13.00 -5.28 13.81
CA GLU A 115 13.89 -6.37 13.39
C GLU A 115 13.84 -7.51 14.42
N GLY A 116 13.63 -8.74 13.93
CA GLY A 116 13.65 -9.94 14.77
C GLY A 116 12.33 -10.30 15.45
N ASP A 117 11.27 -9.51 15.28
CA ASP A 117 9.93 -9.87 15.76
C ASP A 117 9.39 -11.10 14.99
N VAL A 118 8.68 -12.00 15.68
CA VAL A 118 8.08 -13.25 15.15
C VAL A 118 6.58 -13.29 15.37
#